data_AF-A0A6L5BC61-F1
#
_entry.id   AF-A0A6L5BC61-F1
#
_cell.length_a   1.000
_cell.length_b   1.000
_cell.length_c   1.000
_cell.angle_alpha   90.00
_cell.angle_beta   90.00
_cell.angle_gamma   90.00
#
_symmetry.space_group_name_H-M   'P 1'
#
loop_
_entity.id
_entity.type
_entity.pdbx_description
1 polymer ?
#
loop_
_entity_poly.entity_id
_entity_poly.type
_entity_poly.pdbx_seq_one_letter_code
_entity_poly.pdbx_strand_id
1 'polypeptide(L)'
;MADKALVSVADTIYELQKHLFETIQTEAQLHTAGSLMSKNDFKHVITERSIAKSCGYPLCPNPLSSNHVKSKGKYHISLREHRVYDLEEMRMYCSTKCLVESQAFLGTLQDERSTVLDESKIEEILGCL
;
A
#
# COMPACT_ATOMS: atom_id res chain seq x y z
N MET A 1 -10.89 -30.99 -14.48
CA MET A 1 -12.14 -30.53 -13.83
C MET A 1 -11.70 -29.53 -12.79
N ALA A 2 -11.77 -28.25 -13.13
CA ALA A 2 -11.25 -27.17 -12.30
C ALA A 2 -12.20 -26.95 -11.12
N ASP A 3 -11.67 -27.11 -9.92
CA ASP A 3 -12.32 -26.73 -8.68
C ASP A 3 -12.41 -25.20 -8.66
N LYS A 4 -13.45 -24.65 -9.30
CA LYS A 4 -13.74 -23.21 -9.33
C LYS A 4 -14.29 -22.87 -7.96
N ALA A 5 -13.41 -22.76 -6.97
CA ALA A 5 -13.74 -22.21 -5.68
C ALA A 5 -14.39 -20.84 -5.93
N LEU A 6 -15.58 -20.63 -5.37
CA LEU A 6 -16.17 -19.31 -5.23
C LEU A 6 -15.15 -18.46 -4.48
N VAL A 7 -14.33 -17.69 -5.22
CA VAL A 7 -13.29 -16.88 -4.60
C VAL A 7 -14.01 -15.80 -3.82
N SER A 8 -13.96 -15.90 -2.49
CA SER A 8 -14.55 -14.88 -1.63
C SER A 8 -13.84 -13.56 -1.89
N VAL A 9 -14.56 -12.45 -1.81
CA VAL A 9 -13.97 -11.09 -1.86
C VAL A 9 -12.83 -10.95 -0.84
N ALA A 10 -12.90 -11.67 0.28
CA ALA A 10 -11.82 -11.69 1.26
C ALA A 10 -10.55 -12.37 0.72
N ASP A 11 -10.70 -13.49 0.00
CA ASP A 11 -9.57 -14.25 -0.56
C ASP A 11 -8.89 -13.47 -1.69
N THR A 12 -9.67 -12.79 -2.53
CA THR A 12 -9.10 -11.93 -3.59
C THR A 12 -8.29 -10.79 -2.99
N ILE A 13 -8.84 -10.09 -1.99
CA ILE A 13 -8.14 -9.00 -1.30
C ILE A 13 -6.87 -9.51 -0.64
N TYR A 14 -6.91 -10.69 -0.02
CA TYR A 14 -5.74 -11.30 0.57
C TYR A 14 -4.64 -11.55 -0.46
N GLU A 15 -4.98 -12.11 -1.63
CA GLU A 15 -4.03 -12.31 -2.72
C GLU A 15 -3.48 -10.98 -3.24
N LEU A 16 -4.31 -9.93 -3.38
CA LEU A 16 -3.85 -8.58 -3.75
C LEU A 16 -2.84 -8.02 -2.74
N GLN A 17 -3.13 -8.16 -1.44
CA GLN A 17 -2.25 -7.70 -0.37
C GLN A 17 -0.90 -8.42 -0.43
N LYS A 18 -0.90 -9.73 -0.73
CA LYS A 18 0.32 -10.51 -0.91
C LYS A 18 1.14 -10.04 -2.11
N HIS A 19 0.51 -9.78 -3.26
CA HIS A 19 1.21 -9.24 -4.43
C HIS A 19 1.80 -7.85 -4.15
N LEU A 20 1.06 -6.99 -3.45
CA LEU A 20 1.54 -5.68 -2.99
C LEU A 20 2.70 -5.76 -1.99
N PHE A 21 2.81 -6.86 -1.26
CA PHE A 21 3.93 -7.13 -0.38
C PHE A 21 5.18 -7.60 -1.17
N GLU A 22 5.01 -8.48 -2.14
CA GLU A 22 6.13 -9.18 -2.80
C GLU A 22 6.60 -8.55 -4.13
N THR A 23 5.72 -8.15 -5.04
CA THR A 23 6.07 -8.13 -6.49
C THR A 23 5.54 -6.99 -7.36
N ILE A 24 4.99 -5.89 -6.84
CA ILE A 24 4.51 -4.82 -7.75
C ILE A 24 5.64 -3.98 -8.33
N GLN A 25 5.63 -3.83 -9.67
CA GLN A 25 6.65 -3.09 -10.42
C GLN A 25 6.11 -1.84 -11.11
N THR A 26 4.79 -1.72 -11.32
CA THR A 26 4.20 -0.63 -12.13
C THR A 26 3.06 0.11 -11.44
N GLU A 27 2.94 1.39 -11.75
CA GLU A 27 1.85 2.26 -11.26
C GLU A 27 0.48 1.78 -11.74
N ALA A 28 0.39 1.27 -12.97
CA ALA A 28 -0.84 0.69 -13.51
C ALA A 28 -1.34 -0.49 -12.65
N GLN A 29 -0.46 -1.44 -12.31
CA GLN A 29 -0.79 -2.56 -11.42
C GLN A 29 -1.27 -2.09 -10.05
N LEU A 30 -0.62 -1.07 -9.48
CA LEU A 30 -1.02 -0.49 -8.20
C LEU A 30 -2.43 0.12 -8.26
N HIS A 31 -2.75 0.89 -9.29
CA HIS A 31 -4.09 1.46 -9.47
C HIS A 31 -5.17 0.40 -9.73
N THR A 32 -4.83 -0.62 -10.53
CA THR A 32 -5.72 -1.75 -10.80
C THR A 32 -6.05 -2.51 -9.53
N ALA A 33 -5.06 -2.82 -8.68
CA ALA A 33 -5.29 -3.40 -7.35
C ALA A 33 -6.10 -2.46 -6.43
N GLY A 34 -5.79 -1.16 -6.47
CA GLY A 34 -6.50 -0.12 -5.70
C GLY A 34 -7.99 0.01 -6.01
N SER A 35 -8.44 -0.44 -7.19
CA SER A 35 -9.87 -0.40 -7.56
C SER A 35 -10.76 -1.33 -6.71
N LEU A 36 -10.18 -2.37 -6.11
CA LEU A 36 -10.88 -3.35 -5.26
C LEU A 36 -10.63 -3.12 -3.76
N MET A 37 -9.53 -2.45 -3.43
CA MET A 37 -9.06 -2.33 -2.05
C MET A 37 -9.61 -1.07 -1.37
N SER A 38 -9.90 -1.21 -0.08
CA SER A 38 -10.19 -0.05 0.77
C SER A 38 -8.89 0.65 1.21
N LYS A 39 -9.02 1.89 1.68
CA LYS A 39 -7.95 2.60 2.39
C LYS A 39 -7.38 1.79 3.54
N ASN A 40 -8.23 1.05 4.27
CA ASN A 40 -7.78 0.23 5.39
C ASN A 40 -6.92 -0.94 4.91
N ASP A 41 -7.32 -1.60 3.82
CA ASP A 41 -6.56 -2.71 3.24
C ASP A 41 -5.17 -2.27 2.79
N PHE A 42 -5.05 -1.07 2.20
CA PHE A 42 -3.76 -0.50 1.82
C PHE A 42 -2.89 -0.10 3.02
N LYS A 43 -3.49 0.42 4.10
CA LYS A 43 -2.78 0.70 5.36
C LYS A 43 -2.20 -0.57 5.99
N HIS A 44 -2.89 -1.70 5.89
CA HIS A 44 -2.35 -3.00 6.31
C HIS A 44 -1.12 -3.38 5.49
N VAL A 45 -1.15 -3.21 4.17
CA VAL A 45 0.03 -3.44 3.31
C VAL A 45 1.22 -2.58 3.75
N ILE A 46 1.01 -1.28 3.99
CA ILE A 46 2.06 -0.37 4.48
C ILE A 46 2.64 -0.90 5.81
N THR A 47 1.77 -1.30 6.72
CA THR A 47 2.14 -1.80 8.05
C THR A 47 2.96 -3.08 7.94
N GLU A 48 2.46 -4.08 7.22
CA GLU A 48 3.15 -5.36 7.01
C GLU A 48 4.51 -5.19 6.34
N ARG A 49 4.60 -4.33 5.29
CA ARG A 49 5.87 -3.99 4.66
C ARG A 49 6.85 -3.35 5.63
N SER A 50 6.36 -2.46 6.50
CA SER A 50 7.21 -1.81 7.51
C SER A 50 7.72 -2.79 8.57
N ILE A 51 6.90 -3.76 9.00
CA ILE A 51 7.28 -4.85 9.90
C ILE A 51 8.39 -5.70 9.26
N ALA A 52 8.27 -5.97 7.95
CA ALA A 52 9.29 -6.64 7.15
C ALA A 52 10.53 -5.79 6.84
N LYS A 53 10.63 -4.57 7.39
CA LYS A 53 11.73 -3.60 7.17
C LYS A 53 11.87 -3.16 5.70
N SER A 54 10.78 -3.17 4.96
CA SER A 54 10.68 -2.65 3.59
C SER A 54 9.90 -1.34 3.58
N CYS A 55 10.19 -0.45 2.63
CA CYS A 55 9.44 0.79 2.48
C CYS A 55 7.95 0.49 2.30
N GLY A 56 7.09 1.18 3.05
CA GLY A 56 5.64 0.99 3.02
C GLY A 56 5.00 1.34 1.69
N TYR A 57 5.66 2.13 0.84
CA TYR A 57 5.19 2.39 -0.52
C TYR A 57 5.48 1.18 -1.42
N PRO A 58 4.46 0.50 -2.01
CA PRO A 58 4.67 -0.78 -2.69
C PRO A 58 5.62 -0.73 -3.89
N LEU A 59 5.64 0.39 -4.65
CA LEU A 59 6.55 0.55 -5.79
C LEU A 59 7.99 0.84 -5.39
N CYS A 60 8.26 1.03 -4.09
CA CYS A 60 9.60 1.30 -3.59
C CYS A 60 10.25 0.00 -3.10
N PRO A 61 11.34 -0.46 -3.73
CA PRO A 61 12.07 -1.65 -3.29
C PRO A 61 13.05 -1.37 -2.13
N ASN A 62 13.17 -0.11 -1.69
CA ASN A 62 14.16 0.27 -0.70
C ASN A 62 13.81 -0.30 0.69
N PRO A 63 14.80 -0.79 1.45
CA PRO A 63 14.58 -1.17 2.84
C PRO A 63 14.41 0.07 3.73
N LEU A 64 13.74 -0.11 4.87
CA LEU A 64 13.70 0.89 5.93
C LEU A 64 15.05 0.92 6.64
N SER A 65 15.83 1.96 6.37
CA SER A 65 17.05 2.18 7.14
C SER A 65 16.69 2.69 8.54
N SER A 66 17.27 2.08 9.57
CA SER A 66 17.18 2.56 10.96
C SER A 66 17.66 4.01 11.14
N ASN A 67 18.42 4.53 10.17
CA ASN A 67 19.09 5.82 10.23
C ASN A 67 18.25 7.00 9.73
N HIS A 68 17.07 6.78 9.12
CA HIS A 68 16.35 7.84 8.43
C HIS A 68 15.59 8.80 9.39
N VAL A 69 15.23 8.33 10.60
CA VAL A 69 14.51 9.14 11.59
C VAL A 69 15.35 9.26 12.86
N LYS A 70 16.35 10.14 12.83
CA LYS A 70 17.20 10.46 14.00
C LYS A 70 16.55 11.47 14.96
N SER A 71 15.39 12.04 14.59
CA SER A 71 14.69 13.03 15.40
C SER A 71 14.05 12.38 16.62
N LYS A 72 14.31 12.95 17.81
CA LYS A 72 13.62 12.58 19.04
C LYS A 72 12.27 13.30 19.08
N GLY A 73 11.19 12.56 19.34
CA GLY A 73 9.84 13.11 19.49
C GLY A 73 8.79 12.43 18.60
N LYS A 74 7.58 13.00 18.59
CA LYS A 74 6.45 12.54 17.77
C LYS A 74 6.37 13.24 16.41
N TYR A 75 6.81 14.49 16.31
CA TYR A 75 6.65 15.29 15.09
C TYR A 75 7.99 15.82 14.56
N HIS A 76 8.07 16.01 13.24
CA HIS A 76 9.17 16.67 12.55
C HIS A 76 8.65 17.85 11.73
N ILE A 77 9.22 19.04 11.94
CA ILE A 77 8.83 20.26 11.24
C ILE A 77 9.86 20.52 10.13
N SER A 78 9.44 20.42 8.88
CA SER A 78 10.24 20.83 7.73
C SER A 78 9.97 22.28 7.40
N LEU A 79 10.92 23.17 7.69
CA LEU A 79 10.81 24.58 7.34
C LEU A 79 10.94 24.81 5.83
N ARG A 80 11.62 23.91 5.09
CA ARG A 80 11.75 24.00 3.64
C ARG A 80 10.42 23.76 2.93
N GLU A 81 9.65 22.80 3.43
CA GLU A 81 8.38 22.38 2.83
C GLU A 81 7.17 22.98 3.56
N HIS A 82 7.41 23.77 4.63
CA HIS A 82 6.39 24.30 5.54
C HIS A 82 5.39 23.23 6.01
N ARG A 83 5.88 22.03 6.33
CA ARG A 83 5.04 20.87 6.68
C ARG A 83 5.47 20.25 8.00
N VAL A 84 4.48 19.82 8.78
CA VAL A 84 4.65 19.02 10.01
C VAL A 84 4.37 17.56 9.65
N TYR A 85 5.34 16.70 9.92
CA TYR A 85 5.28 15.27 9.69
C TYR A 85 5.12 14.53 11.02
N ASP A 86 4.28 13.49 11.03
CA ASP A 86 4.27 12.52 12.11
C ASP A 86 5.43 11.54 11.91
N LEU A 87 6.26 11.38 12.95
CA LEU A 87 7.45 10.53 12.89
C LEU A 87 7.11 9.04 12.92
N GLU A 88 5.97 8.64 13.49
CA GLU A 88 5.53 7.24 13.44
C GLU A 88 5.15 6.85 12.01
N GLU A 89 4.43 7.73 11.32
CA GLU A 89 4.09 7.54 9.91
C GLU A 89 5.34 7.59 9.03
N MET A 90 6.22 8.58 9.26
CA MET A 90 7.46 8.73 8.48
C MET A 90 8.40 7.52 8.61
N ARG A 91 8.38 6.81 9.75
CA ARG A 91 9.18 5.58 9.96
C ARG A 91 8.74 4.41 9.09
N MET A 92 7.52 4.44 8.55
CA MET A 92 7.02 3.40 7.63
C MET A 92 7.57 3.57 6.21
N TYR A 93 8.31 4.65 5.92
CA TYR A 93 8.81 4.96 4.58
C TYR A 93 10.32 5.24 4.58
N CYS A 94 10.96 4.98 3.44
CA CYS A 94 12.40 5.25 3.30
C CYS A 94 12.72 6.73 3.07
N SER A 95 11.73 7.57 2.72
CA SER A 95 11.91 8.99 2.42
C SER A 95 10.59 9.77 2.53
N THR A 96 10.67 11.11 2.63
CA THR A 96 9.48 11.98 2.58
C THR A 96 8.75 11.87 1.24
N LYS A 97 9.47 11.63 0.14
CA LYS A 97 8.88 11.41 -1.18
C LYS A 97 7.95 10.20 -1.19
N CYS A 98 8.41 9.05 -0.69
CA CYS A 98 7.59 7.84 -0.62
C CYS A 98 6.38 8.00 0.31
N LEU A 99 6.52 8.74 1.40
CA LEU A 99 5.40 9.09 2.27
C LEU A 99 4.33 9.88 1.48
N VAL A 100 4.75 10.93 0.78
CA VAL A 100 3.83 11.79 0.02
C VAL A 100 3.15 11.04 -1.12
N GLU A 101 3.89 10.26 -1.90
CA GLU A 101 3.33 9.44 -2.99
C GLU A 101 2.37 8.38 -2.46
N SER A 102 2.73 7.71 -1.36
CA SER A 102 1.86 6.72 -0.72
C SER A 102 0.59 7.34 -0.16
N GLN A 103 0.67 8.53 0.45
CA GLN A 103 -0.50 9.28 0.93
C GLN A 103 -1.39 9.76 -0.24
N ALA A 104 -0.78 10.21 -1.34
CA ALA A 104 -1.51 10.61 -2.54
C ALA A 104 -2.30 9.43 -3.10
N PHE A 105 -1.66 8.26 -3.24
CA PHE A 105 -2.33 7.04 -3.67
C PHE A 105 -3.44 6.61 -2.71
N LEU A 106 -3.17 6.60 -1.39
CA LEU A 106 -4.19 6.31 -0.37
C LEU A 106 -5.42 7.24 -0.49
N GLY A 107 -5.20 8.51 -0.86
CA GLY A 107 -6.26 9.48 -1.11
C GLY A 107 -7.16 9.15 -2.32
N THR A 108 -6.70 8.29 -3.23
CA THR A 108 -7.49 7.83 -4.40
C THR A 108 -8.38 6.62 -4.10
N LEU A 109 -8.14 5.91 -2.99
CA LEU A 109 -8.86 4.70 -2.64
C LEU A 109 -10.21 4.98 -1.96
N GLN A 110 -11.12 4.01 -1.99
CA GLN A 110 -12.41 4.07 -1.30
C GLN A 110 -12.25 3.79 0.20
N ASP A 111 -13.11 4.36 1.04
CA ASP A 111 -13.05 4.14 2.50
C ASP A 111 -13.46 2.71 2.90
N GLU A 112 -14.46 2.16 2.21
CA GLU A 112 -14.94 0.79 2.38
C GLU A 112 -14.65 -0.04 1.12
N ARG A 113 -14.69 -1.38 1.26
CA ARG A 113 -14.53 -2.29 0.12
C ARG A 113 -15.74 -2.19 -0.79
N SER A 114 -15.53 -2.29 -2.11
CA SER A 114 -16.64 -2.34 -3.05
C SER A 114 -17.49 -3.60 -2.80
N THR A 115 -18.81 -3.42 -2.67
CA THR A 115 -19.77 -4.53 -2.52
C THR A 115 -20.17 -5.15 -3.86
N VAL A 116 -19.78 -4.53 -4.98
CA VAL A 116 -20.10 -4.97 -6.34
C VAL A 116 -18.80 -5.37 -7.01
N LEU A 117 -18.47 -6.66 -6.90
CA LEU A 117 -17.36 -7.25 -7.62
C LEU A 117 -17.91 -8.23 -8.65
N ASP A 118 -17.81 -7.86 -9.92
CA ASP A 118 -18.05 -8.79 -11.01
C ASP A 118 -16.86 -9.77 -11.08
N GLU A 119 -17.12 -11.08 -11.17
CA GLU A 119 -16.07 -12.12 -11.29
C GLU A 119 -15.07 -11.80 -12.42
N SER A 120 -15.53 -11.21 -13.52
CA SER A 120 -14.69 -10.80 -14.65
C SER A 120 -13.66 -9.73 -14.31
N LYS A 121 -14.01 -8.76 -13.46
CA LYS A 121 -13.08 -7.72 -13.00
C LYS A 121 -12.02 -8.31 -12.07
N ILE A 122 -12.41 -9.26 -11.22
CA ILE A 122 -11.47 -9.96 -10.34
C ILE A 122 -10.43 -10.72 -11.16
N GLU A 123 -10.87 -11.49 -12.17
CA GLU A 123 -9.98 -12.25 -13.05
C GLU A 123 -9.07 -11.34 -13.87
N GLU A 124 -9.57 -10.21 -14.38
CA GLU A 124 -8.76 -9.22 -15.10
C GLU A 124 -7.67 -8.62 -14.22
N ILE A 125 -8.01 -8.25 -12.99
CA ILE A 125 -7.07 -7.64 -12.04
C ILE A 125 -5.99 -8.65 -11.62
N LEU A 126 -6.38 -9.88 -11.30
CA LEU A 126 -5.43 -10.94 -10.96
C LEU A 126 -4.58 -11.36 -12.17
N GLY A 127 -5.09 -11.25 -13.39
CA GLY A 127 -4.33 -11.53 -14.62
C GLY A 127 -3.32 -10.43 -15.00
N CYS A 128 -3.47 -9.23 -14.43
CA CYS A 128 -2.58 -8.09 -14.69
C CYS A 128 -1.47 -7.94 -13.63
N LEU A 129 -1.55 -8.68 -12.52
CA LEU A 129 -0.58 -8.71 -11.43
C LEU A 129 0.47 -9.79 -11.64
#